data_AF-A0A6I9TTM5-F1
#
_entry.id   AF-A0A6I9TTM5-F1
#
_cell.length_a   1.000
_cell.length_b   1.000
_cell.length_c   1.000
_cell.angle_alpha   90.00
_cell.angle_beta   90.00
_cell.angle_gamma   90.00
#
_symmetry.space_group_name_H-M   'P 1'
#
loop_
_entity.id
_entity.type
_entity.pdbx_description
1 polymer ?
#
loop_
_entity_poly.entity_id
_entity_poly.type
_entity_poly.pdbx_seq_one_letter_code
_entity_poly.pdbx_strand_id
1 'polypeptide(L)'
;MEGVVSRKIKVKASASKVWKAYGSLKLAEIGVAAFPDKYSGFKVLQGNGYAGTIIQVFFAPGVEGPPSYKEEFLVVDDVKRVKVGKFIEGGVLEQGFKSYVVTLRAIDQKDGKKDECIMTGSIEYALYDAAAIPLVTSSIEGLLALMQAVADYVIENRKLITN
;
A
#
# COMPACT_ATOMS: atom_id res chain seq x y z
N MET A 1 -18.15 -7.23 12.47
CA MET A 1 -17.96 -8.10 11.28
C MET A 1 -16.50 -8.06 10.89
N GLU A 2 -15.91 -9.17 10.47
CA GLU A 2 -14.50 -9.25 10.06
C GLU A 2 -14.35 -9.96 8.72
N GLY A 3 -13.26 -9.68 8.00
CA GLY A 3 -13.02 -10.27 6.70
C GLY A 3 -11.69 -9.87 6.08
N VAL A 4 -11.41 -10.46 4.92
CA VAL A 4 -10.23 -10.18 4.12
C VAL A 4 -10.66 -9.94 2.67
N VAL A 5 -10.23 -8.81 2.09
CA VAL A 5 -10.36 -8.53 0.66
C VAL A 5 -8.98 -8.45 0.02
N SER A 6 -8.85 -8.88 -1.24
CA SER A 6 -7.54 -8.92 -1.91
C SER A 6 -7.62 -8.59 -3.40
N ARG A 7 -6.48 -8.13 -3.93
CA ARG A 7 -6.25 -7.82 -5.34
C ARG A 7 -4.88 -8.35 -5.76
N LYS A 8 -4.76 -8.64 -7.06
CA LYS A 8 -3.49 -9.03 -7.69
C LYS A 8 -3.40 -8.44 -9.08
N ILE A 9 -2.20 -8.01 -9.47
CA ILE A 9 -1.91 -7.56 -10.83
C ILE A 9 -0.62 -8.23 -11.34
N LYS A 10 -0.52 -8.38 -12.66
CA LYS A 10 0.73 -8.77 -13.33
C LYS A 10 1.52 -7.52 -13.64
N VAL A 11 2.82 -7.53 -13.35
CA VAL A 11 3.73 -6.41 -13.61
C VAL A 11 4.84 -6.88 -14.53
N LYS A 12 5.15 -6.09 -15.56
CA LYS A 12 6.25 -6.34 -16.51
C LYS A 12 7.61 -5.90 -15.95
N ALA A 13 7.88 -6.30 -14.71
CA ALA A 13 9.16 -6.14 -14.03
C ALA A 13 9.39 -7.31 -13.06
N SER A 14 10.66 -7.58 -12.71
CA SER A 14 11.00 -8.61 -11.73
C SER A 14 10.46 -8.28 -10.34
N ALA A 15 10.16 -9.30 -9.53
CA ALA A 15 9.62 -9.08 -8.18
C ALA A 15 10.59 -8.30 -7.31
N SER A 16 11.90 -8.52 -7.46
CA SER A 16 12.93 -7.75 -6.74
C SER A 16 12.89 -6.26 -7.11
N LYS A 17 12.68 -5.92 -8.38
CA LYS A 17 12.61 -4.52 -8.81
C LYS A 17 11.34 -3.84 -8.27
N VAL A 18 10.20 -4.51 -8.36
CA VAL A 18 8.93 -4.03 -7.79
C VAL A 18 9.06 -3.85 -6.28
N TRP A 19 9.69 -4.81 -5.59
CA TRP A 19 9.84 -4.81 -4.14
C TRP A 19 10.60 -3.59 -3.59
N LYS A 20 11.61 -3.09 -4.31
CA LYS A 20 12.34 -1.87 -3.91
C LYS A 20 11.43 -0.66 -3.73
N ALA A 21 10.34 -0.58 -4.48
CA ALA A 21 9.31 0.45 -4.32
C ALA A 21 8.20 0.00 -3.36
N TYR A 22 7.64 -1.18 -3.60
CA TYR A 22 6.42 -1.65 -2.94
C TYR A 22 6.60 -2.03 -1.46
N GLY A 23 7.81 -2.47 -1.08
CA GLY A 23 8.16 -2.86 0.29
C GLY A 23 8.76 -1.74 1.14
N SER A 24 9.01 -0.55 0.58
CA SER A 24 9.75 0.52 1.25
C SER A 24 8.89 1.77 1.50
N LEU A 25 9.51 2.82 2.07
CA LEU A 25 8.89 4.14 2.19
C LEU A 25 8.56 4.78 0.83
N LYS A 26 9.18 4.31 -0.24
CA LYS A 26 8.91 4.76 -1.61
C LYS A 26 7.44 4.55 -2.00
N LEU A 27 6.77 3.58 -1.41
CA LEU A 27 5.33 3.37 -1.60
C LEU A 27 4.51 4.61 -1.23
N ALA A 28 4.82 5.24 -0.09
CA ALA A 28 4.13 6.43 0.38
C ALA A 28 4.44 7.64 -0.53
N GLU A 29 5.69 7.80 -0.95
CA GLU A 29 6.08 8.82 -1.93
C GLU A 29 5.32 8.68 -3.26
N ILE A 30 5.24 7.45 -3.80
CA ILE A 30 4.49 7.16 -5.03
C ILE A 30 3.00 7.46 -4.83
N GLY A 31 2.41 7.06 -3.70
CA GLY A 31 1.01 7.33 -3.40
C GLY A 31 0.69 8.83 -3.36
N VAL A 32 1.54 9.63 -2.70
CA VAL A 32 1.37 11.10 -2.68
C VAL A 32 1.51 11.70 -4.07
N ALA A 33 2.52 11.28 -4.84
CA ALA A 33 2.76 11.82 -6.18
C ALA A 33 1.69 11.42 -7.20
N ALA A 34 1.18 10.18 -7.12
CA ALA A 34 0.19 9.65 -8.06
C ALA A 34 -1.24 10.15 -7.78
N PHE A 35 -1.54 10.52 -6.52
CA PHE A 35 -2.87 10.95 -6.10
C PHE A 35 -2.84 12.28 -5.33
N PRO A 36 -2.38 13.37 -5.94
CA PRO A 36 -2.26 14.68 -5.27
C PRO A 36 -3.61 15.24 -4.82
N ASP A 37 -4.70 14.88 -5.52
CA ASP A 37 -6.07 15.25 -5.12
C ASP A 37 -6.57 14.48 -3.89
N LYS A 38 -5.84 13.45 -3.46
CA LYS A 38 -6.19 12.60 -2.31
C LYS A 38 -5.22 12.76 -1.15
N TYR A 39 -3.93 12.94 -1.42
CA TYR A 39 -2.89 13.03 -0.40
C TYR A 39 -2.05 14.30 -0.58
N SER A 40 -1.80 14.99 0.54
CA SER A 40 -0.97 16.19 0.57
C SER A 40 0.48 15.91 0.97
N GLY A 41 0.77 14.73 1.54
CA GLY A 41 2.11 14.36 1.96
C GLY A 41 2.14 13.20 2.95
N PHE A 42 3.35 12.86 3.40
CA PHE A 42 3.56 11.95 4.52
C PHE A 42 4.80 12.34 5.32
N LYS A 43 4.89 11.84 6.56
CA LYS A 43 6.06 11.97 7.43
C LYS A 43 6.39 10.63 8.04
N VAL A 44 7.69 10.36 8.22
CA VAL A 44 8.16 9.27 9.08
C VAL A 44 8.24 9.82 10.50
N LEU A 45 7.46 9.25 11.41
CA LEU A 45 7.44 9.64 12.82
C LEU A 45 8.49 8.84 13.62
N GLN A 46 8.70 7.59 13.25
CA GLN A 46 9.64 6.67 13.89
C GLN A 46 10.15 5.65 12.86
N GLY A 47 11.40 5.21 13.03
CA GLY A 47 11.97 4.09 12.28
C GLY A 47 12.62 4.48 10.95
N ASN A 48 13.02 3.47 10.20
CA ASN A 48 13.88 3.60 9.02
C ASN A 48 13.29 2.93 7.77
N GLY A 49 12.01 2.56 7.80
CA GLY A 49 11.33 1.86 6.72
C GLY A 49 11.18 0.35 6.93
N TYR A 50 11.73 -0.23 8.01
CA TYR A 50 11.55 -1.62 8.40
C TYR A 50 10.50 -1.79 9.52
N ALA A 51 10.37 -2.99 10.07
CA ALA A 51 9.45 -3.26 11.18
C ALA A 51 9.67 -2.28 12.36
N GLY A 52 8.57 -1.82 12.96
CA GLY A 52 8.56 -0.77 14.00
C GLY A 52 8.61 0.67 13.46
N THR A 53 8.64 0.85 12.13
CA THR A 53 8.48 2.17 11.51
C THR A 53 7.04 2.63 11.62
N ILE A 54 6.84 3.90 11.98
CA ILE A 54 5.53 4.55 12.00
C ILE A 54 5.58 5.73 11.03
N ILE A 55 4.63 5.76 10.10
CA ILE A 55 4.43 6.90 9.21
C ILE A 55 3.06 7.54 9.46
N GLN A 56 2.96 8.83 9.17
CA GLN A 56 1.70 9.55 9.10
C GLN A 56 1.49 10.05 7.67
N VAL A 57 0.35 9.74 7.09
CA VAL A 57 -0.05 10.18 5.74
C VAL A 57 -1.18 11.19 5.87
N PHE A 58 -1.08 12.30 5.16
CA PHE A 58 -2.01 13.41 5.22
C PHE A 58 -2.91 13.41 3.99
N PHE A 59 -4.22 13.54 4.19
CA PHE A 59 -5.16 13.72 3.09
C PHE A 59 -5.08 15.15 2.54
N ALA A 60 -5.48 15.34 1.28
CA ALA A 60 -5.55 16.66 0.68
C ALA A 60 -6.74 17.46 1.25
N PRO A 61 -6.65 18.81 1.29
CA PRO A 61 -7.79 19.64 1.68
C PRO A 61 -9.03 19.34 0.83
N GLY A 62 -10.20 19.23 1.47
CA GLY A 62 -11.47 18.93 0.79
C GLY A 62 -11.76 17.44 0.57
N VAL A 63 -10.84 16.54 0.93
CA VAL A 63 -11.15 15.11 1.05
C VAL A 63 -12.00 14.88 2.30
N GLU A 64 -13.14 14.23 2.13
CA GLU A 64 -14.02 13.87 3.24
C GLU A 64 -13.36 12.82 4.16
N GLY A 65 -13.56 12.96 5.47
CA GLY A 65 -13.03 12.07 6.49
C GLY A 65 -11.93 12.71 7.35
N PRO A 66 -11.22 11.91 8.15
CA PRO A 66 -10.15 12.40 9.01
C PRO A 66 -9.01 13.05 8.21
N PRO A 67 -8.27 14.03 8.77
CA PRO A 67 -7.24 14.76 8.05
C PRO A 67 -5.98 13.93 7.75
N SER A 68 -5.78 12.82 8.46
CA SER A 68 -4.62 11.95 8.28
C SER A 68 -4.88 10.54 8.82
N TYR A 69 -3.94 9.63 8.58
CA TYR A 69 -3.85 8.36 9.30
C TYR A 69 -2.40 8.05 9.66
N LYS A 70 -2.22 7.24 10.70
CA LYS A 70 -0.93 6.65 11.05
C LYS A 70 -0.97 5.15 10.80
N GLU A 71 0.09 4.63 10.22
CA GLU A 71 0.31 3.20 10.11
C GLU A 71 1.68 2.80 10.69
N GLU A 72 1.70 1.63 11.33
CA GLU A 72 2.90 0.97 11.82
C GLU A 72 3.26 -0.21 10.91
N PHE A 73 4.53 -0.33 10.55
CA PHE A 73 5.04 -1.48 9.81
C PHE A 73 5.31 -2.61 10.79
N LEU A 74 4.50 -3.66 10.74
CA LEU A 74 4.66 -4.85 11.58
C LEU A 74 5.72 -5.79 11.01
N VAL A 75 5.76 -5.90 9.67
CA VAL A 75 6.70 -6.79 8.96
C VAL A 75 7.20 -6.07 7.72
N VAL A 76 8.50 -6.16 7.48
CA VAL A 76 9.15 -5.87 6.19
C VAL A 76 10.21 -6.93 5.99
N ASP A 77 9.93 -7.92 5.15
CA ASP A 77 10.80 -9.05 4.86
C ASP A 77 11.27 -8.96 3.41
N ASP A 78 12.52 -8.56 3.20
CA ASP A 78 13.12 -8.40 1.88
C ASP A 78 13.37 -9.72 1.15
N VAL A 79 13.55 -10.82 1.90
CA VAL A 79 13.79 -12.15 1.34
C VAL A 79 12.49 -12.73 0.79
N LYS A 80 11.41 -12.66 1.58
CA LYS A 80 10.07 -13.11 1.18
C LYS A 80 9.31 -12.09 0.34
N ARG A 81 9.78 -10.84 0.32
CA ARG A 81 9.14 -9.68 -0.33
C ARG A 81 7.70 -9.49 0.17
N VAL A 82 7.56 -9.43 1.49
CA VAL A 82 6.29 -9.26 2.19
C VAL A 82 6.37 -8.07 3.15
N LYS A 83 5.39 -7.18 3.08
CA LYS A 83 5.22 -6.06 4.02
C LYS A 83 3.84 -6.16 4.64
N VAL A 84 3.76 -5.96 5.95
CA VAL A 84 2.50 -5.88 6.70
C VAL A 84 2.49 -4.54 7.43
N GLY A 85 1.51 -3.70 7.10
CA GLY A 85 1.24 -2.43 7.75
C GLY A 85 -0.09 -2.49 8.49
N LYS A 86 -0.16 -1.88 9.68
CA LYS A 86 -1.39 -1.79 10.47
C LYS A 86 -1.70 -0.33 10.74
N PHE A 87 -2.94 0.07 10.49
CA PHE A 87 -3.40 1.40 10.88
C PHE A 87 -3.52 1.43 12.40
N ILE A 88 -3.02 2.50 13.01
CA ILE A 88 -3.01 2.67 14.47
C ILE A 88 -3.79 3.91 14.92
N GLU A 89 -4.02 4.87 14.03
CA GLU A 89 -4.75 6.12 14.32
C GLU A 89 -5.31 6.73 13.03
N GLY A 90 -6.49 7.38 13.10
CA GLY A 90 -7.06 8.14 11.99
C GLY A 90 -7.60 7.30 10.82
N GLY A 91 -7.85 7.98 9.70
CA GLY A 91 -8.34 7.38 8.46
C GLY A 91 -9.62 6.54 8.64
N VAL A 92 -9.61 5.30 8.19
CA VAL A 92 -10.79 4.42 8.27
C VAL A 92 -11.12 3.98 9.69
N LEU A 93 -10.17 4.04 10.64
CA LEU A 93 -10.42 3.67 12.04
C LEU A 93 -11.42 4.61 12.71
N GLU A 94 -11.43 5.89 12.32
CA GLU A 94 -12.43 6.87 12.80
C GLU A 94 -13.74 6.83 11.99
N GLN A 95 -13.85 5.93 11.01
CA GLN A 95 -14.99 5.78 10.11
C GLN A 95 -15.66 4.40 10.23
N GLY A 96 -15.54 3.77 11.42
CA GLY A 96 -16.23 2.52 11.74
C GLY A 96 -15.40 1.25 11.66
N PHE A 97 -14.09 1.35 11.39
CA PHE A 97 -13.18 0.21 11.45
C PHE A 97 -12.61 0.04 12.86
N LYS A 98 -12.72 -1.17 13.40
CA LYS A 98 -12.04 -1.60 14.62
C LYS A 98 -10.58 -2.01 14.35
N SER A 99 -10.31 -2.59 13.18
CA SER A 99 -8.95 -2.92 12.73
C SER A 99 -8.85 -2.81 11.22
N TYR A 100 -7.65 -2.48 10.75
CA TYR A 100 -7.31 -2.40 9.33
C TYR A 100 -5.82 -2.73 9.15
N VAL A 101 -5.55 -3.86 8.51
CA VAL A 101 -4.20 -4.40 8.31
C VAL A 101 -3.99 -4.68 6.83
N VAL A 102 -2.98 -4.05 6.26
CA VAL A 102 -2.60 -4.17 4.86
C VAL A 102 -1.43 -5.14 4.72
N THR A 103 -1.55 -6.13 3.84
CA THR A 103 -0.43 -7.01 3.46
C THR A 103 -0.11 -6.88 1.98
N LEU A 104 1.16 -6.62 1.68
CA LEU A 104 1.68 -6.37 0.34
C LEU A 104 2.72 -7.44 0.00
N ARG A 105 2.66 -8.00 -1.22
CA ARG A 105 3.67 -8.98 -1.68
C ARG A 105 4.09 -8.76 -3.13
N ALA A 106 5.35 -9.04 -3.44
CA ALA A 106 5.86 -9.15 -4.80
C ALA A 106 6.41 -10.57 -5.04
N ILE A 107 5.78 -11.31 -5.96
CA ILE A 107 5.99 -12.74 -6.15
C ILE A 107 6.52 -12.98 -7.56
N ASP A 108 7.62 -13.74 -7.70
CA ASP A 108 8.14 -14.12 -9.01
C ASP A 108 7.13 -15.00 -9.78
N GLN A 109 7.11 -14.83 -11.10
CA GLN A 109 6.37 -15.75 -11.97
C GLN A 109 7.00 -17.15 -11.94
N LYS A 110 6.15 -18.18 -11.88
CA LYS A 110 6.60 -19.59 -11.81
C LYS A 110 7.17 -20.12 -13.14
N ASP A 111 6.91 -19.43 -14.25
CA ASP A 111 7.24 -19.88 -15.61
C ASP A 111 8.63 -19.44 -16.12
N GLY A 112 9.49 -18.90 -15.24
CA GLY A 112 10.86 -18.53 -15.62
C GLY A 112 10.98 -17.18 -16.33
N LYS A 113 9.88 -16.42 -16.49
CA LYS A 113 9.93 -15.03 -16.96
C LYS A 113 10.51 -14.12 -15.87
N LYS A 114 11.84 -14.02 -15.84
CA LYS A 114 12.59 -13.23 -14.85
C LYS A 114 12.23 -11.74 -14.82
N ASP A 115 11.58 -11.25 -15.88
CA ASP A 115 11.16 -9.85 -16.05
C ASP A 115 9.66 -9.61 -15.80
N GLU A 116 8.94 -10.59 -15.26
CA GLU A 116 7.53 -10.45 -14.88
C GLU A 116 7.28 -10.95 -13.45
N CYS A 117 6.40 -10.28 -12.73
CA CYS A 117 6.00 -10.70 -11.39
C CYS A 117 4.50 -10.53 -11.16
N ILE A 118 4.02 -11.14 -10.07
CA ILE A 118 2.68 -10.93 -9.55
C ILE A 118 2.80 -10.05 -8.30
N MET A 119 2.17 -8.89 -8.33
CA MET A 119 2.03 -8.04 -7.16
C MET A 119 0.66 -8.29 -6.52
N THR A 120 0.63 -8.47 -5.20
CA THR A 120 -0.61 -8.68 -4.45
C THR A 120 -0.75 -7.69 -3.31
N GLY A 121 -2.00 -7.37 -2.99
CA GLY A 121 -2.38 -6.53 -1.87
C GLY A 121 -3.63 -7.11 -1.23
N SER A 122 -3.67 -7.16 0.10
CA SER A 122 -4.87 -7.54 0.85
C SER A 122 -5.08 -6.64 2.04
N ILE A 123 -6.35 -6.50 2.42
CA ILE A 123 -6.79 -5.76 3.60
C ILE A 123 -7.57 -6.74 4.47
N GLU A 124 -7.04 -7.01 5.65
CA GLU A 124 -7.76 -7.66 6.74
C GLU A 124 -8.38 -6.58 7.61
N TYR A 125 -9.67 -6.71 7.91
CA TYR A 125 -10.43 -5.69 8.61
C TYR A 125 -11.40 -6.29 9.61
N ALA A 126 -11.72 -5.49 10.63
CA ALA A 126 -12.88 -5.68 11.49
C ALA A 126 -13.65 -4.36 11.59
N LEU A 127 -14.98 -4.41 11.50
CA LEU A 127 -15.88 -3.27 11.58
C LEU A 127 -16.70 -3.30 12.87
N TYR A 128 -16.97 -2.11 13.42
CA TYR A 128 -17.96 -1.94 14.49
C TYR A 128 -19.38 -2.18 14.00
N ASP A 129 -19.69 -1.72 12.78
CA ASP A 129 -21.02 -1.80 12.17
C ASP A 129 -20.92 -2.15 10.67
N ALA A 130 -21.94 -2.81 10.13
CA ALA A 130 -22.09 -3.10 8.69
C ALA A 130 -22.23 -1.82 7.83
N ALA A 131 -22.61 -0.68 8.40
CA ALA A 131 -22.65 0.61 7.71
C ALA A 131 -21.31 1.02 7.08
N ALA A 132 -20.18 0.49 7.59
CA ALA A 132 -18.84 0.75 7.05
C ALA A 132 -18.43 -0.20 5.91
N ILE A 133 -19.28 -1.16 5.49
CA ILE A 133 -19.01 -2.08 4.36
C ILE A 133 -18.61 -1.34 3.07
N PRO A 134 -19.27 -0.24 2.66
CA PRO A 134 -18.88 0.47 1.44
C PRO A 134 -17.42 0.96 1.45
N LEU A 135 -16.91 1.35 2.63
CA LEU A 135 -15.51 1.77 2.79
C LEU A 135 -14.52 0.63 2.61
N VAL A 136 -14.90 -0.63 2.86
CA VAL A 136 -14.07 -1.80 2.54
C VAL A 136 -13.87 -1.91 1.04
N THR A 137 -14.95 -1.72 0.26
CA THR A 137 -14.91 -1.71 -1.20
C THR A 137 -14.05 -0.55 -1.72
N SER A 138 -14.28 0.67 -1.24
CA SER A 138 -13.45 1.83 -1.63
C SER A 138 -11.97 1.64 -1.27
N SER A 139 -11.70 1.03 -0.11
CA SER A 139 -10.34 0.75 0.35
C SER A 139 -9.59 -0.22 -0.55
N ILE A 140 -10.23 -1.33 -0.96
CA ILE A 140 -9.55 -2.31 -1.82
C ILE A 140 -9.34 -1.80 -3.25
N GLU A 141 -10.24 -0.95 -3.75
CA GLU A 141 -10.03 -0.25 -5.03
C GLU A 141 -8.92 0.81 -4.94
N GLY A 142 -8.84 1.54 -3.82
CA GLY A 142 -7.71 2.44 -3.56
C GLY A 142 -6.36 1.71 -3.51
N LEU A 143 -6.32 0.53 -2.89
CA LEU A 143 -5.13 -0.32 -2.88
C LEU A 143 -4.77 -0.81 -4.30
N LEU A 144 -5.77 -1.20 -5.11
CA LEU A 144 -5.53 -1.56 -6.51
C LEU A 144 -4.95 -0.40 -7.32
N ALA A 145 -5.47 0.82 -7.13
CA ALA A 145 -4.94 2.01 -7.79
C ALA A 145 -3.48 2.29 -7.39
N LEU A 146 -3.16 2.17 -6.11
CA LEU A 146 -1.78 2.31 -5.62
C LEU A 146 -0.86 1.24 -6.21
N MET A 147 -1.33 0.00 -6.31
CA MET A 147 -0.60 -1.08 -6.97
C MET A 147 -0.31 -0.73 -8.44
N GLN A 148 -1.27 -0.17 -9.17
CA GLN A 148 -1.05 0.25 -10.55
C GLN A 148 -0.02 1.37 -10.65
N ALA A 149 -0.10 2.40 -9.78
CA ALA A 149 0.87 3.49 -9.74
C ALA A 149 2.30 3.01 -9.48
N VAL A 150 2.49 2.02 -8.62
CA VAL A 150 3.81 1.39 -8.38
C VAL A 150 4.29 0.64 -9.62
N ALA A 151 3.42 -0.10 -10.30
CA ALA A 151 3.76 -0.80 -11.53
C ALA A 151 4.24 0.18 -12.61
N ASP A 152 3.51 1.28 -12.79
CA ASP A 152 3.83 2.32 -13.76
C ASP A 152 5.17 2.99 -13.42
N TYR A 153 5.37 3.40 -12.17
CA TYR A 153 6.64 3.96 -11.67
C TYR A 153 7.83 3.04 -11.95
N VAL A 154 7.70 1.73 -11.71
CA VAL A 154 8.79 0.76 -11.90
C VAL A 154 9.11 0.55 -13.39
N ILE A 155 8.10 0.56 -14.24
CA ILE A 155 8.23 0.39 -15.70
C ILE A 155 8.85 1.63 -16.34
N GLU A 156 8.44 2.83 -15.93
CA GLU A 156 8.99 4.10 -16.45
C GLU A 156 10.45 4.30 -16.06
N ASN A 157 10.80 4.06 -14.79
CA ASN A 157 12.19 4.12 -14.33
C ASN A 157 13.08 3.03 -14.93
N ARG A 158 12.51 1.98 -15.55
CA ARG A 158 13.30 1.05 -16.38
C ARG A 158 13.81 1.74 -17.64
N LYS A 159 12.96 2.52 -18.31
CA LYS A 159 13.25 3.13 -19.61
C LYS A 159 14.35 4.19 -19.51
N LEU A 160 14.42 4.92 -18.39
CA LEU A 160 15.42 5.96 -18.14
C LEU A 160 16.85 5.43 -17.92
N ILE A 161 17.02 4.14 -17.57
CA ILE A 161 18.34 3.53 -17.33
C ILE A 161 18.90 2.85 -18.59
N THR A 162 18.04 2.61 -19.59
CA THR A 162 18.39 1.91 -20.84
C THR A 162 18.62 2.82 -22.05
N ASN A 163 18.50 4.14 -21.87
CA ASN A 163 18.86 5.17 -22.85
C ASN A 163 20.18 5.83 -22.45
#